data_AF-A0A662BRA0-F1
#
_entry.id   AF-A0A662BRA0-F1
#
_cell.length_a   1.000
_cell.length_b   1.000
_cell.length_c   1.000
_cell.angle_alpha   90.00
_cell.angle_beta   90.00
_cell.angle_gamma   90.00
#
_symmetry.space_group_name_H-M   'P 1'
#
loop_
_entity.id
_entity.type
_entity.pdbx_description
1 polymer ?
#
loop_
_entity_poly.entity_id
_entity_poly.type
_entity_poly.pdbx_seq_one_letter_code
_entity_poly.pdbx_strand_id
1 'polypeptide(L)' 'KPKKNKKGNRFFTKTDIENFHIIYHLVKERGMTLKGAKKKLRENKEDTINNFEIIKTLKDIKEQLLEIKEEL' A
#
# COMPACT_ATOMS: atom_id res chain seq x y z
N LYS A 1 9.91 -11.71 1.90
CA LYS A 1 10.57 -11.84 0.58
C LYS A 1 9.95 -13.05 -0.11
N PRO A 2 9.38 -12.92 -1.31
CA PRO A 2 8.60 -13.98 -1.95
C PRO A 2 9.47 -15.20 -2.26
N LYS A 3 8.90 -16.39 -2.06
CA LYS A 3 9.55 -17.67 -2.38
C LYS A 3 9.71 -17.78 -3.90
N LYS A 4 10.81 -18.37 -4.35
CA LYS A 4 11.03 -18.68 -5.77
C LYS A 4 10.84 -20.16 -6.05
N ASN A 5 10.33 -20.51 -7.23
CA ASN A 5 10.32 -21.89 -7.72
C ASN A 5 11.69 -22.30 -8.28
N LYS A 6 11.85 -23.58 -8.65
CA LYS A 6 13.10 -24.10 -9.26
C LYS A 6 13.49 -23.40 -10.57
N LYS A 7 12.54 -22.76 -11.26
CA LYS A 7 12.75 -21.98 -12.50
C LYS A 7 12.99 -20.48 -12.24
N GLY A 8 13.01 -20.03 -10.99
CA GLY A 8 13.29 -18.64 -10.61
C GLY A 8 12.07 -17.70 -10.50
N ASN A 9 10.85 -18.15 -10.83
CA ASN A 9 9.63 -17.34 -10.72
C ASN A 9 9.27 -17.10 -9.26
N ARG A 10 8.89 -15.86 -8.93
CA ARG A 10 8.46 -15.46 -7.58
C ARG A 10 7.00 -15.83 -7.38
N PHE A 11 6.68 -16.46 -6.25
CA PHE A 11 5.33 -16.61 -5.75
C PHE A 11 5.05 -15.52 -4.72
N PHE A 12 4.10 -14.66 -5.04
CA PHE A 12 3.67 -13.59 -4.14
C PHE A 12 2.48 -14.07 -3.31
N THR A 13 2.57 -13.85 -2.01
CA THR A 13 1.47 -14.02 -1.07
C THR A 13 0.61 -12.76 -1.03
N LYS A 14 -0.60 -12.84 -0.46
CA LYS A 14 -1.44 -11.64 -0.22
C LYS A 14 -0.67 -10.58 0.56
N THR A 15 0.06 -10.99 1.59
CA THR A 15 0.92 -10.10 2.38
C THR A 15 2.05 -9.47 1.56
N ASP A 16 2.62 -10.16 0.57
CA ASP A 16 3.61 -9.53 -0.32
C ASP A 16 2.97 -8.43 -1.18
N ILE A 17 1.72 -8.62 -1.61
CA ILE A 17 0.95 -7.62 -2.39
C ILE A 17 0.56 -6.43 -1.51
N GLU A 18 0.09 -6.66 -0.28
CA GLU A 18 -0.20 -5.60 0.69
C GLU A 18 1.04 -4.73 0.98
N ASN A 19 2.19 -5.38 1.23
CA ASN A 19 3.46 -4.67 1.41
C ASN A 19 3.85 -3.86 0.16
N PHE A 20 3.56 -4.39 -1.04
CA PHE A 20 3.80 -3.66 -2.28
C PHE A 20 2.94 -2.38 -2.36
N HIS A 21 1.66 -2.44 -2.01
CA HIS A 21 0.79 -1.26 -2.01
C HIS A 21 1.26 -0.18 -1.03
N ILE A 22 1.70 -0.57 0.17
CA ILE A 22 2.24 0.39 1.15
C ILE A 22 3.51 1.05 0.59
N ILE A 23 4.44 0.27 0.02
CA ILE A 23 5.66 0.81 -0.59
C ILE A 23 5.32 1.74 -1.76
N TYR A 24 4.35 1.37 -2.60
CA TYR A 24 3.88 2.19 -3.70
C TYR A 24 3.31 3.51 -3.20
N HIS A 25 2.45 3.49 -2.19
CA HIS A 25 1.90 4.71 -1.57
C HIS A 25 3.00 5.64 -1.06
N LEU A 26 3.98 5.11 -0.33
CA LEU A 26 5.07 5.91 0.21
C LEU A 26 5.95 6.54 -0.87
N VAL A 27 6.25 5.79 -1.94
CA VAL A 27 7.23 6.22 -2.96
C VAL A 27 6.57 7.02 -4.08
N LYS A 28 5.43 6.56 -4.58
CA LYS A 28 4.76 7.13 -5.76
C LYS A 28 3.73 8.18 -5.41
N GLU A 29 2.93 7.98 -4.35
CA GLU A 29 1.92 8.96 -3.95
C GLU A 29 2.51 10.03 -3.02
N ARG A 30 3.33 9.62 -2.04
CA ARG A 30 3.97 10.55 -1.08
C ARG A 30 5.35 11.06 -1.52
N GLY A 31 5.89 10.56 -2.62
CA GLY A 31 7.16 11.07 -3.19
C GLY A 31 8.43 10.70 -2.40
N MET A 32 8.40 9.71 -1.50
CA MET A 32 9.59 9.30 -0.77
C MET A 32 10.58 8.54 -1.66
N THR A 33 11.88 8.62 -1.34
CA THR A 33 12.86 7.71 -1.92
C THR A 33 12.69 6.28 -1.36
N LEU A 34 13.13 5.25 -2.09
CA LEU A 34 13.11 3.86 -1.60
C LEU A 34 13.87 3.70 -0.27
N LYS A 35 14.98 4.42 -0.10
CA LYS A 35 15.73 4.43 1.17
C LYS A 35 14.91 5.06 2.30
N GLY A 36 14.23 6.18 2.03
CA GLY A 36 13.35 6.85 2.98
C GLY A 36 12.15 6.00 3.38
N ALA A 37 11.45 5.41 2.41
CA ALA A 37 10.32 4.51 2.66
C ALA A 37 10.75 3.29 3.49
N LYS A 38 11.90 2.70 3.19
CA LYS A 38 12.48 1.60 3.97
C LYS A 38 12.80 2.02 5.41
N LYS A 39 13.35 3.22 5.62
CA LYS A 39 13.63 3.76 6.97
C LYS A 39 12.33 3.93 7.76
N LYS A 40 11.32 4.57 7.15
CA LYS A 40 10.00 4.79 7.75
C LYS A 40 9.31 3.48 8.15
N LEU A 41 9.32 2.48 7.28
CA LEU A 41 8.74 1.16 7.55
C LEU A 41 9.50 0.37 8.62
N ARG A 42 10.76 0.69 8.89
CA ARG A 42 11.53 0.08 9.98
C ARG A 42 11.27 0.75 11.32
N GLU A 43 11.17 2.08 11.32
CA GLU A 43 11.02 2.88 12.54
C GLU A 43 9.57 2.90 13.02
N ASN A 44 8.59 3.08 12.12
CA ASN A 44 7.18 3.25 12.48
C ASN A 44 6.29 2.33 11.61
N LYS A 45 6.55 1.02 11.65
CA LYS A 45 5.86 0.07 10.76
C LYS A 45 4.34 0.06 10.96
N GLU A 46 3.92 -0.13 12.20
CA GLU A 46 2.51 -0.30 12.57
C GLU A 46 1.69 0.95 12.27
N ASP A 47 2.15 2.11 12.72
CA ASP A 47 1.52 3.40 12.38
C ASP A 47 1.44 3.63 10.87
N THR A 48 2.47 3.23 10.12
CA THR A 48 2.47 3.40 8.66
C THR A 48 1.41 2.51 8.01
N ILE A 49 1.22 1.29 8.49
CA ILE A 49 0.17 0.38 8.04
C ILE A 49 -1.21 0.94 8.40
N ASN A 50 -1.42 1.32 9.66
CA ASN A 50 -2.70 1.84 10.15
C ASN A 50 -3.13 3.10 9.39
N ASN A 51 -2.21 4.05 9.19
CA ASN A 51 -2.49 5.25 8.40
C ASN A 51 -2.82 4.93 6.94
N PHE A 52 -2.15 3.93 6.33
CA PHE A 52 -2.45 3.51 4.98
C PHE A 52 -3.87 2.93 4.85
N GLU A 53 -4.28 2.06 5.78
CA GLU A 53 -5.63 1.50 5.81
C GLU A 53 -6.71 2.57 6.05
N ILE A 54 -6.45 3.56 6.91
CA ILE A 54 -7.36 4.69 7.12
C ILE A 54 -7.53 5.48 5.82
N ILE A 55 -6.42 5.82 5.15
CA ILE A 55 -6.47 6.58 3.88
C ILE A 55 -7.25 5.79 2.82
N LYS A 56 -7.02 4.48 2.73
CA LYS A 56 -7.75 3.61 1.79
C LYS A 56 -9.25 3.64 2.07
N THR A 57 -9.64 3.44 3.32
CA THR A 57 -11.06 3.48 3.73
C THR A 57 -11.71 4.83 3.41
N LEU A 58 -11.02 5.93 3.67
CA LEU A 58 -11.53 7.27 3.37
C LEU A 58 -11.64 7.54 1.85
N LYS A 59 -10.72 7.00 1.04
CA LYS A 59 -10.81 7.07 -0.42
C LYS A 59 -12.03 6.30 -0.92
N ASP A 60 -12.24 5.08 -0.43
CA ASP A 60 -13.38 4.24 -0.80
C ASP A 60 -14.71 4.91 -0.44
N ILE A 61 -14.83 5.46 0.78
CA ILE A 61 -16.01 6.23 1.20
C ILE A 61 -16.24 7.44 0.30
N LYS A 62 -15.18 8.18 -0.02
CA LYS A 62 -15.29 9.34 -0.91
C LYS A 62 -15.77 8.94 -2.30
N GLU A 63 -15.28 7.83 -2.85
CA GLU A 63 -15.70 7.32 -4.16
C GLU A 63 -17.18 6.96 -4.16
N GLN A 64 -17.65 6.21 -3.15
CA GLN A 64 -19.07 5.89 -2.97
C GLN A 64 -19.96 7.14 -2.88
N LEU A 65 -19.52 8.16 -2.13
CA LEU A 65 -20.25 9.42 -2.02
C LEU A 65 -20.30 10.21 -3.34
N LEU A 66 -19.25 10.12 -4.16
CA LEU A 66 -19.24 10.72 -5.49
C LEU A 66 -20.18 9.97 -6.44
N GLU A 67 -20.20 8.65 -6.41
CA GLU A 67 -21.14 7.84 -7.20
C GLU A 67 -22.59 8.23 -6.90
N ILE A 68 -22.96 8.30 -5.61
CA ILE A 68 -24.30 8.74 -5.19
C ILE A 68 -24.62 10.16 -5.71
N LYS A 69 -23.64 11.06 -5.71
CA LYS A 69 -23.82 12.43 -6.18
C LYS A 69 -24.08 12.49 -7.69
N GLU A 70 -23.40 11.67 -8.49
CA GLU A 70 -23.56 11.67 -9.96
C GLU A 70 -24.88 11.00 -10.40
N GLU A 71 -25.47 10.15 -9.56
CA GLU A 71 -26.79 9.54 -9.78
C GLU A 71 -27.97 10.46 -9.41
N LEU A 72 -27.70 11.65 -8.84
CA LEU A 72 -28.69 12.69 -8.48
C LEU A 72 -28.76 13.82 -9.50
#